data_AF-A0A562NKJ8-F1
#
_entry.id   AF-A0A562NKJ8-F1
#
_cell.length_a   1.000
_cell.length_b   1.000
_cell.length_c   1.000
_cell.angle_alpha   90.00
_cell.angle_beta   90.00
_cell.angle_gamma   90.00
#
_symmetry.space_group_name_H-M   'P 1'
#
loop_
_entity.id
_entity.type
_entity.pdbx_description
1 polymer ?
#
loop_
_entity_poly.entity_id
_entity_poly.type
_entity_poly.pdbx_seq_one_letter_code
_entity_poly.pdbx_strand_id
1 'polypeptide(L)'
;MIRETFHHDGDNTTIQRAQDVSADIKHAAMIRDNLRPGSEMRHVGNIPFVVAEQWARECGASIGTAEFAEYVKRKLMDGEFAKFATGKF
;
A
#
# COMPACT_ATOMS: atom_id res chain seq x y z
N MET A 1 11.83 3.31 -8.41
CA MET A 1 11.65 3.77 -9.81
C MET A 1 10.35 3.20 -10.32
N ILE A 2 9.48 4.03 -10.92
CA ILE A 2 8.21 3.59 -11.51
C ILE A 2 8.46 3.42 -13.01
N ARG A 3 8.07 2.26 -13.57
CA ARG A 3 8.09 1.97 -14.99
C ARG A 3 6.65 2.01 -15.50
N GLU A 4 6.43 2.79 -16.55
CA GLU A 4 5.14 2.90 -17.22
C GLU A 4 5.28 2.35 -18.64
N THR A 5 4.33 1.54 -19.07
CA THR A 5 4.28 0.99 -20.44
C THR A 5 2.88 1.18 -20.99
N PHE A 6 2.81 1.77 -22.19
CA PHE A 6 1.57 2.01 -22.92
C PHE A 6 1.42 0.94 -23.99
N HIS A 7 0.33 0.18 -23.94
CA HIS A 7 -0.06 -0.75 -25.00
C HIS A 7 -1.28 -0.21 -25.72
N HIS A 8 -1.18 -0.06 -27.04
CA HIS A 8 -2.28 0.33 -27.90
C HIS A 8 -2.74 -0.89 -28.70
N ASP A 9 -4.00 -1.27 -28.56
CA ASP A 9 -4.65 -2.34 -29.31
C ASP A 9 -5.94 -1.77 -29.93
N GLY A 10 -5.86 -1.34 -31.19
CA GLY A 10 -6.96 -0.67 -31.87
C GLY A 10 -7.44 0.59 -31.12
N ASP A 11 -8.71 0.62 -30.75
CA ASP A 11 -9.34 1.69 -29.96
C ASP A 11 -9.02 1.65 -28.45
N ASN A 12 -8.41 0.56 -27.96
CA ASN A 12 -8.11 0.41 -26.54
C ASN A 12 -6.67 0.83 -26.23
N THR A 13 -6.52 1.69 -25.20
CA THR A 13 -5.21 2.02 -24.62
C THR A 13 -5.10 1.45 -23.21
N THR A 14 -4.17 0.52 -23.03
CA THR A 14 -3.85 -0.09 -21.75
C THR A 14 -2.60 0.56 -21.15
N ILE A 15 -2.71 1.10 -19.95
CA ILE A 15 -1.59 1.69 -19.21
C ILE A 15 -1.16 0.72 -18.12
N GLN A 16 0.05 0.17 -18.25
CA GLN A 16 0.64 -0.69 -17.23
C GLN A 16 1.68 0.09 -16.41
N ARG A 17 1.45 0.22 -15.11
CA ARG A 17 2.40 0.81 -14.16
C ARG A 17 3.00 -0.29 -13.29
N ALA A 18 4.33 -0.34 -13.22
CA ALA A 18 5.08 -1.28 -12.37
C ALA A 18 6.04 -0.50 -11.48
N GLN A 19 6.08 -0.83 -10.20
CA GLN A 19 7.00 -0.23 -9.23
C GLN A 19 7.75 -1.34 -8.51
N ASP A 20 9.07 -1.19 -8.36
CA ASP A 20 9.81 -1.99 -7.38
C ASP A 20 9.45 -1.51 -5.96
N VAL A 21 8.91 -2.43 -5.17
CA VAL A 21 8.44 -2.21 -3.80
C VAL A 21 9.31 -2.92 -2.76
N SER A 22 10.44 -3.48 -3.20
CA SER A 22 11.36 -4.26 -2.37
C SER A 22 11.91 -3.43 -1.21
N ALA A 23 12.17 -2.14 -1.44
CA ALA A 23 12.63 -1.21 -0.41
C ALA A 23 11.55 -0.97 0.67
N ASP A 24 10.30 -0.77 0.25
CA ASP A 24 9.18 -0.54 1.17
C ASP A 24 8.93 -1.74 2.08
N ILE A 25 8.98 -2.96 1.52
CA ILE A 25 8.84 -4.21 2.27
C ILE A 25 9.98 -4.37 3.29
N LYS A 26 11.22 -4.10 2.89
CA LYS A 26 12.37 -4.14 3.80
C LYS A 26 12.21 -3.13 4.93
N HIS A 27 11.76 -1.93 4.62
CA HIS A 27 11.53 -0.88 5.62
C HIS A 27 10.39 -1.26 6.58
N ALA A 28 9.29 -1.80 6.08
CA ALA A 28 8.20 -2.30 6.92
C ALA A 28 8.68 -3.42 7.86
N ALA A 29 9.52 -4.34 7.37
CA ALA A 29 10.13 -5.38 8.18
C ALA A 29 11.04 -4.80 9.27
N MET A 30 11.86 -3.79 8.95
CA MET A 30 12.72 -3.10 9.93
C MET A 30 11.89 -2.42 11.02
N ILE A 31 10.84 -1.68 10.63
CA ILE A 31 9.94 -1.02 11.58
C ILE A 31 9.29 -2.05 12.49
N ARG A 32 8.80 -3.17 11.92
CA ARG A 32 8.19 -4.27 12.68
C ARG A 32 9.13 -4.85 13.74
N ASP A 33 10.40 -5.06 13.39
CA ASP A 33 11.42 -5.61 14.28
C ASP A 33 11.80 -4.65 15.43
N ASN A 34 11.79 -3.35 15.13
CA ASN A 34 12.18 -2.30 16.09
C ASN A 34 10.99 -1.70 16.85
N LEU A 35 9.79 -2.26 16.67
CA LEU A 35 8.59 -1.67 17.21
C LEU A 35 8.49 -1.89 18.72
N ARG A 36 8.49 -0.80 19.48
CA ARG A 36 8.31 -0.86 20.94
C ARG A 36 6.82 -1.04 21.28
N PRO A 37 6.45 -2.00 22.14
CA PRO A 37 5.08 -2.09 22.66
C PRO A 37 4.75 -0.89 23.54
N GLY A 38 3.52 -0.36 23.43
CA GLY A 38 2.97 0.61 24.39
C GLY A 38 2.68 2.03 23.89
N SER A 39 2.73 2.31 22.58
CA SER A 39 2.28 3.62 22.04
C SER A 39 0.81 3.56 21.61
N GLU A 40 0.00 4.55 22.01
CA GLU A 40 -1.39 4.72 21.56
C GLU A 40 -1.50 4.92 20.02
N MET A 41 -0.44 5.44 19.39
CA MET A 41 -0.37 5.70 17.95
C MET A 41 0.71 4.83 17.34
N ARG A 42 0.31 3.66 16.82
CA ARG A 42 1.22 2.70 16.19
C ARG A 42 1.28 2.91 14.69
N HIS A 43 2.48 2.93 14.12
CA HIS A 43 2.65 2.83 12.67
C HIS A 43 2.15 1.44 12.21
N VAL A 44 1.20 1.41 11.27
CA VAL A 44 0.46 0.20 10.86
C VAL A 44 0.98 -0.45 9.57
N GLY A 45 1.62 0.31 8.70
CA GLY A 45 2.16 -0.21 7.45
C GLY A 45 2.79 0.87 6.58
N ASN A 46 3.68 0.46 5.70
CA ASN A 46 4.30 1.32 4.70
C ASN A 46 3.84 0.87 3.31
N ILE A 47 2.97 1.66 2.66
CA ILE A 47 2.37 1.32 1.38
C ILE A 47 2.90 2.21 0.26
N PRO A 48 3.29 1.65 -0.90
CA PRO A 48 3.66 2.43 -2.07
C PRO A 48 2.50 3.31 -2.55
N PHE A 49 2.81 4.52 -3.01
CA PHE A 49 1.78 5.49 -3.42
C PHE A 49 0.88 4.96 -4.55
N VAL A 50 1.42 4.20 -5.50
CA VAL A 50 0.64 3.60 -6.60
C VAL A 50 -0.46 2.66 -6.07
N VAL A 51 -0.17 1.90 -5.01
CA VAL A 51 -1.14 1.00 -4.36
C VAL A 51 -2.17 1.82 -3.57
N ALA A 52 -1.72 2.85 -2.85
CA ALA A 52 -2.61 3.76 -2.12
C ALA A 52 -3.60 4.47 -3.05
N GLU A 53 -3.15 4.96 -4.21
CA GLU A 53 -4.02 5.54 -5.23
C GLU A 53 -5.05 4.55 -5.75
N GLN A 54 -4.64 3.31 -6.00
CA GLN A 54 -5.55 2.26 -6.47
C GLN A 54 -6.65 1.99 -5.44
N TRP A 55 -6.26 1.84 -4.17
CA TRP A 55 -7.22 1.59 -3.10
C TRP A 55 -8.14 2.78 -2.83
N ALA A 56 -7.65 4.01 -2.97
CA ALA A 56 -8.47 5.21 -2.85
C ALA A 56 -9.57 5.23 -3.92
N ARG A 57 -9.25 4.80 -5.15
CA ARG A 57 -10.23 4.64 -6.24
C ARG A 57 -11.19 3.47 -5.97
N GLU A 58 -10.71 2.37 -5.41
CA GLU A 58 -11.55 1.20 -5.07
C GLU A 58 -12.59 1.52 -3.99
N CYS A 59 -12.22 2.27 -2.95
CA CYS A 59 -13.12 2.59 -1.84
C CYS A 59 -13.88 3.91 -2.02
N GLY A 60 -13.53 4.73 -3.02
CA GLY A 60 -14.15 6.04 -3.27
C GLY A 60 -13.72 7.14 -2.28
N ALA A 61 -12.77 6.85 -1.40
CA ALA A 61 -12.30 7.76 -0.35
C ALA A 61 -10.94 8.35 -0.71
N SER A 62 -10.72 9.62 -0.36
CA SER A 62 -9.41 10.26 -0.55
C SER A 62 -8.38 9.74 0.46
N ILE A 63 -7.11 9.69 0.03
CA ILE A 63 -5.98 9.35 0.90
C ILE A 63 -5.95 10.35 2.07
N GLY A 64 -5.79 9.83 3.30
CA GLY A 64 -5.76 10.63 4.53
C GLY A 64 -7.12 10.78 5.23
N THR A 65 -8.21 10.27 4.64
CA THR A 65 -9.51 10.19 5.32
C THR A 65 -9.59 8.98 6.25
N ALA A 66 -10.45 9.05 7.27
CA ALA A 66 -10.69 7.94 8.18
C ALA A 66 -11.25 6.70 7.46
N GLU A 67 -12.12 6.90 6.47
CA GLU A 67 -12.69 5.83 5.65
C GLU A 67 -11.61 5.09 4.85
N PHE A 68 -10.67 5.84 4.25
CA PHE A 68 -9.51 5.25 3.59
C PHE A 68 -8.63 4.47 4.57
N ALA A 69 -8.38 4.99 5.77
CA ALA A 69 -7.58 4.32 6.78
C ALA A 69 -8.17 2.96 7.20
N GLU A 70 -9.49 2.88 7.37
CA GLU A 70 -10.20 1.62 7.67
C GLU A 70 -10.13 0.62 6.50
N TYR A 71 -10.19 1.12 5.26
CA TYR A 71 -9.99 0.28 4.08
C TYR A 71 -8.57 -0.28 3.99
N VAL A 72 -7.55 0.57 4.20
CA VAL A 72 -6.13 0.17 4.26
C VAL A 72 -5.91 -0.88 5.32
N LYS A 73 -6.46 -0.69 6.53
CA LYS A 73 -6.33 -1.65 7.63
C LYS A 73 -6.84 -3.04 7.23
N ARG A 74 -8.00 -3.11 6.56
CA ARG A 74 -8.55 -4.37 6.03
C ARG A 74 -7.65 -5.01 4.98
N LYS A 75 -7.13 -4.23 4.02
CA LYS A 75 -6.19 -4.73 3.00
C LYS A 75 -4.90 -5.26 3.62
N LEU A 76 -4.37 -4.59 4.65
CA LEU A 76 -3.14 -5.03 5.33
C LEU A 76 -3.35 -6.27 6.23
N MET A 77 -4.58 -6.54 6.68
CA MET A 77 -4.95 -7.79 7.34
C MET A 77 -5.14 -8.94 6.34
N ASP A 78 -5.42 -8.62 5.07
CA ASP A 78 -5.52 -9.60 3.99
C ASP A 78 -4.14 -10.16 3.61
N GLY A 79 -4.07 -11.47 3.36
CA GLY A 79 -2.81 -12.20 3.27
C GLY A 79 -1.86 -11.72 2.16
N GLU A 80 -2.40 -11.13 1.08
CA GLU A 80 -1.60 -10.66 -0.05
C GLU A 80 -0.73 -9.42 0.29
N PHE A 81 -1.26 -8.52 1.13
CA PHE A 81 -0.60 -7.25 1.48
C PHE A 81 -0.01 -7.22 2.89
N ALA A 82 -0.13 -8.31 3.65
CA ALA A 82 0.45 -8.45 4.99
C ALA A 82 1.97 -8.16 5.05
N LYS A 83 2.69 -8.32 3.93
CA LYS A 83 4.12 -7.98 3.80
C LYS A 83 4.44 -6.49 3.98
N PHE A 84 3.45 -5.61 3.78
CA PHE A 84 3.58 -4.16 3.99
C PHE A 84 3.22 -3.74 5.42
N ALA A 85 2.65 -4.64 6.23
CA ALA A 85 2.26 -4.35 7.60
C ALA A 85 3.48 -4.34 8.54
N THR A 86 3.48 -3.38 9.47
CA THR A 86 4.54 -3.19 10.47
C THR A 86 4.19 -3.77 11.84
N GLY A 87 3.03 -4.42 11.96
CA GLY A 87 2.56 -5.03 13.19
C GLY A 87 1.46 -6.04 12.93
N LYS A 88 1.16 -6.84 13.96
CA LYS A 88 -0.11 -7.58 14.00
C LYS A 88 -1.21 -6.62 14.45
N PHE A 89 -2.32 -6.63 13.71
CA PHE A 89 -3.54 -5.89 14.00
C PHE A 89 -4.34 -6.58 15.10
#